data_AF-A0A0M4LRK3-F1
#
_entry.id   AF-A0A0M4LRK3-F1
#
_cell.length_a   1.000
_cell.length_b   1.000
_cell.length_c   1.000
_cell.angle_alpha   90.00
_cell.angle_beta   90.00
_cell.angle_gamma   90.00
#
_symmetry.space_group_name_H-M   'P 1'
#
loop_
_entity.id
_entity.type
_entity.pdbx_description
1 polymer ?
#
loop_
_entity_poly.entity_id
_entity_poly.type
_entity_poly.pdbx_seq_one_letter_code
_entity_poly.pdbx_strand_id
1 'polypeptide(L)'
;MIFLFKNVTYLLTFATYYITLFRSEIVEITVIKTFKNKDLQSLWETGKSKIDHKLQQRILRRLDVLEAASQLNDINLPGYNFHKLRGFVPTRYTIHVNGPWCITFEFVGGHVIHLDFEQYH
;
A
#
# COMPACT_ATOMS: atom_id res chain seq x y z
N MET A 1 17.78 22.82 46.94
CA MET A 1 18.15 22.69 45.51
C MET A 1 18.01 21.24 45.03
N ILE A 2 16.83 20.63 45.18
CA ILE A 2 16.52 19.24 44.76
C ILE A 2 15.19 19.18 43.98
N PHE A 3 14.32 20.18 44.12
CA PHE A 3 13.01 20.23 43.45
C PHE A 3 13.04 20.58 41.96
N LEU A 4 14.13 21.16 41.44
CA LEU A 4 14.25 21.48 40.01
C LEU A 4 14.69 20.27 39.16
N PHE A 5 15.39 19.29 39.73
CA PHE A 5 15.90 18.14 38.96
C PHE A 5 14.87 17.04 38.69
N LYS A 6 13.84 16.88 39.56
CA LYS A 6 12.79 15.88 39.36
C LYS A 6 11.92 16.19 38.13
N ASN A 7 11.66 17.46 37.85
CA ASN A 7 10.82 17.86 36.72
C ASN A 7 11.45 17.53 35.35
N VAL A 8 12.78 17.62 35.23
CA VAL A 8 13.47 17.34 33.96
C VAL A 8 13.48 15.85 33.64
N THR A 9 13.66 14.97 34.63
CA THR A 9 13.64 13.52 34.41
C THR A 9 12.25 12.99 34.05
N TYR A 10 11.17 13.54 34.62
CA TYR A 10 9.79 13.22 34.22
C TYR A 10 9.48 13.67 32.79
N LEU A 11 9.91 14.87 32.40
CA LEU A 11 9.72 15.35 31.02
C LEU A 11 10.53 14.51 30.01
N LEU A 12 11.73 14.08 30.37
CA LEU A 12 12.54 13.19 29.53
C LEU A 12 11.92 11.80 29.42
N THR A 13 11.38 11.23 30.49
CA THR A 13 10.70 9.91 30.45
C THR A 13 9.36 9.98 29.73
N PHE A 14 8.62 11.06 29.87
CA PHE A 14 7.40 11.31 29.10
C PHE A 14 7.75 11.48 27.62
N ALA A 15 8.72 12.33 27.27
CA ALA A 15 9.16 12.49 25.90
C ALA A 15 9.67 11.18 25.28
N THR A 16 10.44 10.36 26.00
CA THR A 16 10.88 9.06 25.49
C THR A 16 9.74 8.05 25.39
N TYR A 17 8.76 8.06 26.31
CA TYR A 17 7.55 7.24 26.20
C TYR A 17 6.75 7.63 24.96
N TYR A 18 6.51 8.93 24.74
CA TYR A 18 5.81 9.40 23.54
C TYR A 18 6.61 9.11 22.28
N ILE A 19 7.92 9.34 22.24
CA ILE A 19 8.76 8.99 21.08
C ILE A 19 8.75 7.48 20.83
N THR A 20 8.77 6.63 21.86
CA THR A 20 8.72 5.17 21.71
C THR A 20 7.34 4.70 21.25
N LEU A 21 6.27 5.27 21.81
CA LEU A 21 4.87 5.00 21.44
C LEU A 21 4.59 5.46 20.01
N PHE A 22 5.09 6.63 19.61
CA PHE A 22 5.01 7.14 18.23
C PHE A 22 5.87 6.31 17.28
N ARG A 23 7.05 5.85 17.71
CA ARG A 23 7.91 4.96 16.92
C ARG A 23 7.30 3.55 16.76
N SER A 24 6.45 3.10 17.68
CA SER A 24 5.67 1.87 17.51
C SER A 24 4.44 2.03 16.61
N GLU A 25 3.96 3.25 16.38
CA GLU A 25 2.89 3.56 15.41
C GLU A 25 3.42 3.85 13.99
N ILE A 26 4.70 4.22 13.84
CA ILE A 26 5.41 4.19 12.55
C ILE A 26 5.83 2.74 12.27
N VAL A 27 4.84 1.85 12.18
CA VAL A 27 4.96 0.58 11.47
C VAL A 27 5.29 0.93 10.02
N GLU A 28 6.20 0.25 9.33
CA GLU A 28 6.55 0.56 7.94
C GLU A 28 5.29 0.65 7.04
N ILE A 29 4.83 1.87 6.78
CA ILE A 29 3.48 2.15 6.21
C ILE A 29 3.40 1.86 4.72
N THR A 30 4.52 1.60 4.03
CA THR A 30 4.48 1.29 2.60
C THR A 30 4.13 -0.17 2.38
N VAL A 31 2.87 -0.45 2.06
CA VAL A 31 2.42 -1.79 1.67
C VAL A 31 2.80 -2.05 0.21
N ILE A 32 2.72 -1.07 -0.68
CA ILE A 32 3.19 -1.15 -2.05
C ILE A 32 4.71 -0.96 -2.09
N LYS A 33 5.45 -1.97 -2.55
CA LYS A 33 6.93 -1.92 -2.59
C LYS A 33 7.52 -1.83 -3.99
N THR A 34 6.96 -2.53 -4.98
CA THR A 34 7.58 -2.61 -6.32
C THR A 34 6.56 -2.66 -7.45
N PHE A 35 6.91 -2.05 -8.57
CA PHE A 35 6.11 -2.04 -9.79
C PHE A 35 6.85 -2.75 -10.94
N LYS A 36 6.12 -3.53 -11.72
CA LYS A 36 6.55 -4.03 -13.04
C LYS A 36 6.23 -3.01 -14.14
N ASN A 37 5.07 -2.36 -14.03
CA ASN A 37 4.63 -1.36 -15.00
C ASN A 37 5.13 0.05 -14.62
N LYS A 38 5.99 0.63 -15.46
CA LYS A 38 6.58 1.96 -15.23
C LYS A 38 5.56 3.10 -15.27
N ASP A 39 4.52 2.99 -16.10
CA ASP A 39 3.49 4.02 -16.20
C ASP A 39 2.56 3.97 -14.98
N LEU A 40 2.29 2.79 -14.41
CA LEU A 40 1.58 2.63 -13.14
C LEU A 40 2.39 3.19 -11.97
N GLN A 41 3.68 2.90 -11.93
CA GLN A 41 4.60 3.48 -10.94
C GLN A 41 4.61 5.01 -11.00
N SER A 42 4.79 5.57 -12.21
CA SER A 42 4.81 7.02 -12.40
C SER A 42 3.48 7.66 -11.97
N LEU A 43 2.35 6.99 -12.25
CA LEU A 43 1.04 7.45 -11.80
C LEU A 43 0.98 7.53 -10.28
N TRP A 44 1.45 6.49 -9.59
CA TRP A 44 1.45 6.40 -8.13
C TRP A 44 2.35 7.46 -7.49
N GLU A 45 3.58 7.58 -7.95
CA GLU A 45 4.60 8.42 -7.31
C GLU A 45 4.43 9.91 -7.63
N THR A 46 3.94 10.25 -8.82
CA THR A 46 3.97 11.63 -9.32
C THR A 46 2.62 12.17 -9.76
N GLY A 47 1.60 11.31 -9.85
CA GLY A 47 0.31 11.65 -10.47
C GLY A 47 0.38 11.81 -12.00
N LYS A 48 1.52 11.55 -12.65
CA LYS A 48 1.70 11.66 -14.11
C LYS A 48 1.93 10.29 -14.72
N SER A 49 1.26 9.99 -15.83
CA SER A 49 1.35 8.69 -16.49
C SER A 49 0.91 8.76 -17.94
N LYS A 50 1.37 7.80 -18.75
CA LYS A 50 0.87 7.57 -20.13
C LYS A 50 -0.42 6.76 -20.16
N ILE A 51 -0.84 6.19 -19.03
CA ILE A 51 -2.13 5.51 -18.91
C ILE A 51 -3.25 6.51 -19.22
N ASP A 52 -4.28 6.07 -19.95
CA ASP A 52 -5.45 6.89 -20.29
C ASP A 52 -6.00 7.60 -19.04
N HIS A 53 -6.09 8.93 -19.12
CA HIS A 53 -6.57 9.79 -18.05
C HIS A 53 -7.93 9.36 -17.49
N LYS A 54 -8.80 8.77 -18.32
CA LYS A 54 -10.12 8.25 -17.90
C LYS A 54 -10.02 7.09 -16.91
N LEU A 55 -8.90 6.35 -16.92
CA LEU A 55 -8.66 5.21 -16.05
C LEU A 55 -7.91 5.59 -14.77
N GLN A 56 -7.10 6.65 -14.80
CA GLN A 56 -6.18 7.01 -13.72
C GLN A 56 -6.87 7.13 -12.36
N GLN A 57 -7.99 7.82 -12.27
CA GLN A 57 -8.73 7.96 -11.00
C GLN A 57 -9.28 6.63 -10.46
N ARG A 58 -9.65 5.71 -11.35
CA ARG A 58 -10.09 4.37 -10.92
C ARG A 58 -8.91 3.54 -10.42
N ILE A 59 -7.77 3.64 -11.09
CA ILE A 59 -6.51 2.98 -10.74
C ILE A 59 -6.01 3.47 -9.38
N LEU A 60 -5.94 4.77 -9.16
CA LEU A 60 -5.48 5.36 -7.90
C LEU A 60 -6.29 4.85 -6.71
N ARG A 61 -7.63 4.84 -6.80
CA ARG A 61 -8.49 4.26 -5.74
C ARG A 61 -8.19 2.79 -5.41
N ARG A 62 -7.67 2.03 -6.37
CA ARG A 62 -7.30 0.63 -6.16
C ARG A 62 -5.92 0.52 -5.54
N LEU A 63 -4.99 1.37 -5.97
CA LEU A 63 -3.69 1.49 -5.32
C LEU A 63 -3.84 1.95 -3.86
N ASP A 64 -4.76 2.87 -3.54
CA ASP A 64 -5.05 3.30 -2.17
C ASP A 64 -5.53 2.12 -1.29
N VAL A 65 -6.41 1.26 -1.84
CA VAL A 65 -6.86 0.04 -1.14
C VAL A 65 -5.72 -0.94 -0.95
N LEU A 66 -4.88 -1.13 -1.98
CA LEU A 66 -3.71 -1.99 -1.89
C LEU A 66 -2.70 -1.46 -0.86
N GLU A 67 -2.48 -0.15 -0.80
CA GLU A 67 -1.59 0.50 0.14
C GLU A 67 -2.09 0.40 1.58
N ALA A 68 -3.40 0.38 1.80
CA ALA A 68 -4.00 0.27 3.12
C ALA A 68 -4.18 -1.18 3.60
N ALA A 69 -3.97 -2.18 2.74
CA ALA A 69 -4.30 -3.57 3.04
C ALA A 69 -3.25 -4.24 3.95
N SER A 70 -3.70 -4.80 5.07
CA SER A 70 -2.85 -5.60 5.97
C SER A 70 -2.89 -7.10 5.63
N GLN A 71 -3.96 -7.52 4.97
CA GLN A 71 -4.21 -8.90 4.54
C GLN A 71 -5.03 -8.93 3.25
N LEU A 72 -5.01 -10.06 2.54
CA LEU A 72 -5.72 -10.22 1.26
C LEU A 72 -7.22 -9.97 1.35
N ASN A 73 -7.85 -10.25 2.49
CA ASN A 73 -9.29 -10.07 2.65
C ASN A 73 -9.69 -8.58 2.66
N ASP A 74 -8.78 -7.67 3.02
CA ASP A 74 -9.03 -6.22 3.01
C ASP A 74 -9.19 -5.70 1.57
N ILE A 75 -8.67 -6.44 0.57
CA ILE A 75 -8.70 -6.10 -0.86
C ILE A 75 -9.97 -6.65 -1.54
N ASN A 76 -10.68 -7.60 -0.91
CA ASN A 76 -11.84 -8.29 -1.47
C ASN A 76 -13.12 -7.42 -1.38
N LEU A 77 -13.09 -6.28 -2.07
CA LEU A 77 -14.18 -5.31 -2.08
C LEU A 77 -15.17 -5.56 -3.24
N PRO A 78 -16.46 -5.25 -3.06
CA PRO A 78 -17.45 -5.31 -4.15
C PRO A 78 -17.00 -4.51 -5.38
N GLY A 79 -17.14 -5.11 -6.56
CA GLY A 79 -16.76 -4.50 -7.83
C GLY A 79 -15.25 -4.51 -8.15
N TYR A 80 -14.40 -5.03 -7.25
CA TYR A 80 -12.98 -5.23 -7.54
C TYR A 80 -12.73 -6.59 -8.20
N ASN A 81 -13.71 -7.50 -8.18
CA ASN A 81 -13.60 -8.86 -8.73
C ASN A 81 -12.29 -9.53 -8.32
N PHE A 82 -11.91 -9.35 -7.06
CA PHE A 82 -10.65 -9.83 -6.54
C PHE A 82 -10.58 -11.36 -6.62
N HIS A 83 -9.52 -11.88 -7.22
CA HIS A 83 -9.27 -13.32 -7.24
C HIS A 83 -7.80 -13.65 -7.47
N LYS A 84 -7.45 -14.90 -7.14
CA LYS A 84 -6.14 -15.48 -7.43
C LYS A 84 -6.03 -15.85 -8.90
N LEU A 85 -4.91 -15.49 -9.52
CA LEU A 85 -4.57 -15.91 -10.88
C LEU A 85 -4.10 -17.38 -10.90
N ARG A 86 -4.51 -18.12 -11.94
CA ARG A 86 -4.11 -19.53 -12.13
C ARG A 86 -2.76 -19.59 -12.87
N GLY A 87 -1.93 -20.58 -12.52
CA GLY A 87 -0.70 -20.88 -13.24
C GLY A 87 0.53 -20.03 -12.86
N PHE A 88 0.44 -19.17 -11.84
CA PHE A 88 1.57 -18.36 -11.37
C PHE A 88 2.21 -18.91 -10.11
N VAL A 89 3.54 -19.01 -10.14
CA VAL A 89 4.42 -19.26 -8.99
C VAL A 89 5.53 -18.21 -9.02
N PRO A 90 5.63 -17.29 -8.03
CA PRO A 90 4.75 -17.14 -6.86
C PRO A 90 3.30 -16.78 -7.24
N THR A 91 2.39 -16.97 -6.29
CA THR A 91 0.96 -16.68 -6.50
C THR A 91 0.76 -15.19 -6.80
N ARG A 92 0.03 -14.91 -7.89
CA ARG A 92 -0.44 -13.56 -8.23
C ARG A 92 -1.94 -13.42 -8.01
N TYR A 93 -2.37 -12.19 -7.77
CA TYR A 93 -3.75 -11.78 -7.59
C TYR A 93 -4.12 -10.71 -8.61
N THR A 94 -5.41 -10.49 -8.80
CA THR A 94 -5.94 -9.45 -9.69
C THR A 94 -7.04 -8.67 -9.01
N ILE A 95 -7.12 -7.38 -9.32
CA ILE A 95 -8.27 -6.51 -9.09
C ILE A 95 -8.65 -5.79 -10.39
N HIS A 96 -9.94 -5.79 -10.69
CA HIS A 96 -10.50 -5.26 -11.92
C HIS A 96 -10.57 -3.73 -11.90
N VAL A 97 -10.20 -3.09 -13.01
CA VAL A 97 -10.26 -1.63 -13.21
C VAL A 97 -11.45 -1.24 -14.08
N ASN A 98 -11.45 -1.68 -15.34
CA ASN A 98 -12.48 -1.34 -16.31
C ASN A 98 -12.36 -2.19 -17.59
N GLY A 99 -13.44 -2.82 -18.05
CA GLY A 99 -13.40 -3.64 -19.27
C GLY A 99 -12.36 -4.77 -19.14
N PRO A 100 -11.36 -4.88 -20.04
CA PRO A 100 -10.30 -5.88 -19.89
C PRO A 100 -9.19 -5.45 -18.90
N TRP A 101 -9.16 -4.19 -18.46
CA TRP A 101 -8.04 -3.66 -17.68
C TRP A 101 -8.10 -4.09 -16.22
N CYS A 102 -6.99 -4.65 -15.73
CA CYS A 102 -6.80 -5.11 -14.37
C CYS A 102 -5.46 -4.63 -13.79
N ILE A 103 -5.37 -4.58 -12.46
CA ILE A 103 -4.10 -4.48 -11.73
C ILE A 103 -3.78 -5.87 -11.19
N THR A 104 -2.58 -6.38 -11.46
CA THR A 104 -2.13 -7.67 -10.93
C THR A 104 -0.92 -7.49 -10.05
N PHE A 105 -0.80 -8.32 -9.02
CA PHE A 105 0.24 -8.16 -8.00
C PHE A 105 0.53 -9.46 -7.26
N GLU A 106 1.61 -9.48 -6.51
CA GLU A 106 1.92 -10.51 -5.53
C GLU A 106 1.72 -9.92 -4.13
N PHE A 107 1.28 -10.73 -3.18
CA PHE A 107 1.11 -10.32 -1.79
C PHE A 107 2.00 -11.19 -0.90
N VAL A 108 3.03 -10.59 -0.31
CA VAL A 108 4.07 -11.29 0.45
C VAL A 108 4.33 -10.54 1.75
N GLY A 109 4.11 -11.20 2.88
CA GLY A 109 4.42 -10.64 4.21
C GLY A 109 3.69 -9.34 4.54
N GLY A 110 2.45 -9.17 4.05
CA GLY A 110 1.70 -7.91 4.24
C GLY A 110 2.04 -6.82 3.23
N HIS A 111 2.85 -7.11 2.21
CA HIS A 111 3.26 -6.16 1.19
C HIS A 111 2.76 -6.58 -0.20
N VAL A 112 2.36 -5.58 -0.98
CA VAL A 112 2.01 -5.69 -2.40
C VAL A 112 3.27 -5.41 -3.22
N ILE A 113 3.68 -6.39 -4.01
CA ILE A 113 4.89 -6.32 -4.83
C ILE A 113 4.59 -6.69 -6.28
N HIS A 114 5.48 -6.30 -7.19
CA HIS A 114 5.40 -6.61 -8.61
C HIS A 114 4.07 -6.19 -9.25
N LEU A 115 3.59 -4.99 -8.91
CA LEU A 115 2.34 -4.43 -9.44
C LEU A 115 2.44 -4.21 -10.94
N ASP A 116 1.45 -4.70 -11.67
CA ASP A 116 1.31 -4.51 -13.11
C ASP A 116 -0.06 -3.93 -13.45
N PHE A 117 -0.16 -3.30 -14.62
CA PHE A 117 -1.41 -2.82 -15.20
C PHE A 117 -1.53 -3.39 -16.60
N GLU A 118 -2.45 -4.32 -16.78
CA GLU A 118 -2.52 -5.17 -17.97
C GLU A 118 -3.96 -5.47 -18.39
N GLN A 119 -4.12 -5.93 -19.63
CA GLN A 119 -5.38 -6.46 -20.12
C GLN A 119 -5.46 -7.93 -19.72
N TYR A 120 -6.39 -8.23 -18.83
CA TYR A 120 -6.64 -9.56 -18.29
C TYR A 120 -8.14 -9.85 -18.44
N HIS A 121 -8.42 -10.98 -19.10
CA HIS A 121 -9.66 -11.40 -19.77
C HIS A 121 -9.77 -10.99 -21.23
#